data_AF-A0A921MX11-F1
#
_entry.id   AF-A0A921MX11-F1
#
_cell.length_a   1.000
_cell.length_b   1.000
_cell.length_c   1.000
_cell.angle_alpha   90.00
_cell.angle_beta   90.00
_cell.angle_gamma   90.00
#
_symmetry.space_group_name_H-M   'P 1'
#
loop_
_entity.id
_entity.type
_entity.pdbx_description
1 polymer ?
#
loop_
_entity_poly.entity_id
_entity_poly.type
_entity_poly.pdbx_seq_one_letter_code
_entity_poly.pdbx_strand_id
1 'polypeptide(L)'
;RAAFMLTWSSSLTALSEASGAELEVVKIPGESVESGAWLQSSQFYTISARTQAPETAAAFVNFLVTDPEAGKLILTDRGVPAVEAVRQAILPELSATAQREVEYISALGEMELKQTWIGPAGSTAVEEITPRHQNTVLFGSATAQEAAESWHAEAVAAVAE
;
A
#
# COMPACT_ATOMS: atom_id res chain seq x y z
N ARG A 1 -11.30 19.88 -6.81
CA ARG A 1 -11.82 18.93 -7.82
C ARG A 1 -10.62 18.50 -8.66
N ALA A 2 -10.41 17.20 -8.82
CA ALA A 2 -9.30 16.66 -9.61
C ALA A 2 -9.83 15.44 -10.40
N ALA A 3 -9.32 15.23 -11.61
CA ALA A 3 -9.63 14.07 -12.43
C ALA A 3 -8.70 12.87 -12.11
N PHE A 4 -7.56 13.14 -11.48
CA PHE A 4 -6.55 12.15 -11.11
C PHE A 4 -6.15 12.34 -9.65
N MET A 5 -5.80 11.24 -8.99
CA MET A 5 -5.28 11.22 -7.62
C MET A 5 -4.22 10.13 -7.53
N LEU A 6 -3.07 10.48 -6.95
CA LEU A 6 -2.07 9.48 -6.58
C LEU A 6 -2.48 8.92 -5.21
N THR A 7 -2.79 7.63 -5.15
CA THR A 7 -3.21 6.93 -3.94
C THR A 7 -3.00 5.42 -4.07
N TRP A 8 -3.22 4.68 -2.99
CA TRP A 8 -3.19 3.23 -2.97
C TRP A 8 -4.36 2.62 -3.74
N SER A 9 -4.11 1.53 -4.47
CA SER A 9 -5.15 0.81 -5.22
C SER A 9 -6.34 0.38 -4.36
N SER A 10 -6.08 0.05 -3.08
CA SER A 10 -7.10 -0.32 -2.10
C SER A 10 -8.10 0.78 -1.76
N SER A 11 -7.81 2.03 -2.14
CA SER A 11 -8.75 3.15 -1.98
C SER A 11 -9.82 3.18 -3.08
N LEU A 12 -9.70 2.37 -4.13
CA LEU A 12 -10.56 2.45 -5.31
C LEU A 12 -12.06 2.34 -4.96
N THR A 13 -12.44 1.34 -4.17
CA THR A 13 -13.84 1.12 -3.77
C THR A 13 -14.38 2.30 -2.98
N ALA A 14 -13.70 2.69 -1.89
CA ALA A 14 -14.12 3.78 -1.03
C ALA A 14 -14.21 5.12 -1.77
N LEU A 15 -13.25 5.42 -2.65
CA LEU A 15 -13.25 6.64 -3.44
C LEU A 15 -14.33 6.64 -4.54
N SER A 16 -14.60 5.50 -5.15
CA SER A 16 -15.67 5.37 -6.15
C SER A 16 -17.03 5.61 -5.49
N GLU A 17 -17.27 4.99 -4.33
CA GLU A 17 -18.50 5.18 -3.55
C GLU A 17 -18.67 6.64 -3.09
N ALA A 18 -17.62 7.24 -2.51
CA ALA A 18 -17.68 8.60 -2.00
C ALA A 18 -17.83 9.65 -3.11
N SER A 19 -17.26 9.41 -4.29
CA SER A 19 -17.36 10.33 -5.43
C SER A 19 -18.64 10.14 -6.25
N GLY A 20 -19.26 8.96 -6.17
CA GLY A 20 -20.35 8.56 -7.06
C GLY A 20 -19.93 8.35 -8.52
N ALA A 21 -18.62 8.29 -8.78
CA ALA A 21 -18.05 8.09 -10.11
C ALA A 21 -17.44 6.69 -10.23
N GLU A 22 -17.45 6.17 -11.46
CA GLU A 22 -16.68 4.97 -11.80
C GLU A 22 -15.21 5.36 -11.96
N LEU A 23 -14.41 5.13 -10.91
CA LEU A 23 -12.98 5.37 -10.93
C LEU A 23 -12.24 4.13 -11.43
N GLU A 24 -11.05 4.35 -12.00
CA GLU A 24 -10.14 3.29 -12.44
C GLU A 24 -8.76 3.51 -11.83
N VAL A 25 -8.03 2.41 -11.58
CA VAL A 25 -6.61 2.46 -11.20
C VAL A 25 -5.77 2.28 -12.45
N VAL A 26 -4.83 3.19 -12.65
CA VAL A 26 -3.90 3.18 -13.78
C VAL A 26 -2.47 3.27 -13.25
N LYS A 27 -1.52 2.80 -14.06
CA LYS A 27 -0.09 2.92 -13.75
C LYS A 27 0.32 4.38 -13.63
N ILE A 28 1.31 4.65 -12.79
CA ILE A 28 1.89 5.98 -12.67
C ILE A 28 2.60 6.31 -14.00
N PRO A 29 2.38 7.50 -14.59
CA PRO A 29 3.08 7.90 -15.80
C PRO A 29 4.61 7.86 -15.61
N GLY A 30 5.33 7.29 -16.58
CA GLY A 30 6.80 7.29 -16.61
C GLY A 30 7.50 6.02 -16.11
N GLU A 31 6.77 5.02 -15.58
CA GLU A 31 7.34 3.74 -15.11
C GLU A 31 7.99 2.87 -16.20
N SER A 32 7.91 3.25 -17.48
CA SER A 32 8.48 2.48 -18.60
C SER A 32 10.00 2.61 -18.74
N VAL A 33 10.64 3.56 -18.04
CA VAL A 33 12.11 3.75 -18.08
C VAL A 33 12.78 2.99 -16.96
N GLU A 34 12.29 3.16 -15.74
CA GLU A 34 12.56 2.31 -14.59
C GLU A 34 11.26 2.20 -13.79
N SER A 35 10.82 0.97 -13.50
CA SER A 35 9.60 0.76 -12.70
C SER A 35 9.83 1.32 -11.30
N GLY A 36 8.91 2.18 -10.84
CA GLY A 36 8.88 2.68 -9.46
C GLY A 36 7.94 1.85 -8.58
N ALA A 37 7.02 1.09 -9.17
CA ALA A 37 6.04 0.28 -8.46
C ALA A 37 6.65 -0.90 -7.70
N TRP A 38 6.03 -1.21 -6.57
CA TRP A 38 6.25 -2.41 -5.79
C TRP A 38 4.91 -2.92 -5.24
N LEU A 39 4.85 -4.21 -4.88
CA LEU A 39 3.69 -4.75 -4.16
C LEU A 39 3.83 -4.46 -2.68
N GLN A 40 3.15 -3.42 -2.20
CA GLN A 40 3.12 -3.08 -0.79
C GLN A 40 2.18 -4.01 -0.03
N SER A 41 2.67 -4.63 1.04
CA SER A 41 1.79 -5.30 1.99
C SER A 41 0.91 -4.26 2.68
N SER A 42 -0.41 -4.44 2.59
CA SER A 42 -1.39 -3.57 3.26
C SER A 42 -1.22 -3.62 4.79
N GLN A 43 -1.08 -4.82 5.33
CA GLN A 43 -1.08 -5.14 6.75
C GLN A 43 -0.31 -6.44 7.01
N PHE A 44 0.13 -6.66 8.25
CA PHE A 44 0.74 -7.91 8.67
C PHE A 44 0.04 -8.47 9.91
N TYR A 45 -0.20 -9.78 9.92
CA TYR A 45 -0.46 -10.50 11.17
C TYR A 45 0.88 -10.80 11.86
N THR A 46 0.98 -10.46 13.14
CA THR A 46 2.17 -10.75 13.95
C THR A 46 1.78 -11.52 15.20
N ILE A 47 2.68 -12.41 15.65
CA ILE A 47 2.50 -13.21 16.85
C ILE A 47 3.53 -12.71 17.87
N SER A 48 3.05 -12.31 19.06
CA SER A 48 3.94 -11.90 20.13
C SER A 48 4.85 -13.05 20.56
N ALA A 49 6.15 -12.82 20.64
CA ALA A 49 7.11 -13.79 21.16
C ALA A 49 6.85 -14.20 22.62
N ARG A 50 5.97 -13.48 23.34
CA ARG A 50 5.57 -13.75 24.73
C ARG A 50 4.25 -14.53 24.86
N THR A 51 3.66 -14.96 23.74
CA THR A 51 2.40 -15.72 23.78
C THR A 51 2.58 -17.03 24.52
N GLN A 52 1.57 -17.42 25.31
CA GLN A 52 1.54 -18.72 25.99
C GLN A 52 0.94 -19.83 25.10
N ALA A 53 0.47 -19.50 23.90
CA ALA A 53 -0.13 -20.44 22.95
C ALA A 53 0.41 -20.22 21.52
N PRO A 54 1.72 -20.42 21.28
CA PRO A 54 2.35 -20.11 19.99
C PRO A 54 1.77 -20.94 18.83
N GLU A 55 1.51 -22.23 19.05
CA GLU A 55 0.99 -23.14 18.02
C GLU A 55 -0.45 -22.78 17.61
N THR A 56 -1.30 -22.46 18.59
CA THR A 56 -2.69 -22.03 18.32
C THR A 56 -2.73 -20.68 17.63
N ALA A 57 -1.89 -19.73 18.04
CA ALA A 57 -1.78 -18.43 17.38
C ALA A 57 -1.31 -18.58 15.93
N ALA A 58 -0.31 -19.42 15.68
CA ALA A 58 0.17 -19.72 14.33
C ALA A 58 -0.90 -20.38 13.46
N ALA A 59 -1.64 -21.37 14.01
CA ALA A 59 -2.74 -22.01 13.30
C ALA A 59 -3.85 -21.01 12.93
N PHE A 60 -4.18 -20.09 13.84
CA PHE A 60 -5.18 -19.06 13.57
C PHE A 60 -4.73 -18.07 12.49
N VAL A 61 -3.48 -17.58 12.54
CA VAL A 61 -2.94 -16.72 11.47
C VAL A 61 -2.92 -17.47 10.13
N ASN A 62 -2.53 -18.74 10.14
CA ASN A 62 -2.56 -19.56 8.92
C ASN A 62 -3.97 -19.68 8.35
N PHE A 63 -4.98 -19.94 9.20
CA PHE A 63 -6.39 -19.97 8.79
C PHE A 63 -6.81 -18.64 8.14
N LEU A 64 -6.54 -17.50 8.78
CA LEU A 64 -6.90 -16.19 8.25
C LEU A 64 -6.28 -15.89 6.87
N VAL A 65 -5.07 -16.39 6.61
CA VAL A 65 -4.31 -16.07 5.39
C VAL A 65 -4.53 -17.08 4.27
N THR A 66 -4.77 -18.35 4.58
CA THR A 66 -4.73 -19.44 3.60
C THR A 66 -6.07 -20.12 3.37
N ASP A 67 -7.05 -19.94 4.26
CA ASP A 67 -8.34 -20.61 4.17
C ASP A 67 -9.33 -19.83 3.28
N PRO A 68 -9.87 -20.45 2.22
CA PRO A 68 -10.85 -19.79 1.34
C PRO A 68 -12.12 -19.32 2.05
N GLU A 69 -12.61 -20.02 3.07
CA GLU A 69 -13.81 -19.64 3.80
C GLU A 69 -13.54 -18.43 4.70
N ALA A 70 -12.37 -18.35 5.32
CA ALA A 70 -11.92 -17.12 5.97
C ALA A 70 -11.84 -15.95 4.98
N GLY A 71 -11.28 -16.21 3.79
CA GLY A 71 -11.20 -15.26 2.69
C GLY A 71 -12.55 -14.68 2.30
N LYS A 72 -13.59 -15.51 2.13
CA LYS A 72 -14.94 -15.05 1.76
C LYS A 72 -15.57 -14.12 2.80
N LEU A 73 -15.17 -14.23 4.07
CA LEU A 73 -15.63 -13.31 5.12
C LEU A 73 -14.85 -12.00 5.13
N ILE A 74 -13.57 -12.01 4.75
CA ILE A 74 -12.69 -10.84 4.79
C ILE A 74 -12.71 -10.05 3.48
N LEU A 75 -12.91 -10.73 2.35
CA LEU A 75 -12.82 -10.19 1.00
C LEU A 75 -11.50 -9.43 0.81
N THR A 76 -11.56 -8.17 0.36
CA THR A 76 -10.40 -7.28 0.18
C THR A 76 -10.24 -6.23 1.28
N ASP A 77 -10.92 -6.38 2.43
CA ASP A 77 -10.89 -5.40 3.54
C ASP A 77 -9.48 -5.24 4.14
N ARG A 78 -8.65 -6.29 4.04
CA ARG A 78 -7.23 -6.26 4.38
C ARG A 78 -6.32 -6.21 3.15
N GLY A 79 -6.81 -5.69 2.04
CA GLY A 79 -6.14 -5.72 0.74
C GLY A 79 -6.39 -7.03 -0.01
N VAL A 80 -5.91 -7.08 -1.26
CA VAL A 80 -6.05 -8.26 -2.12
C VAL A 80 -5.28 -9.45 -1.51
N PRO A 81 -5.93 -10.60 -1.26
CA PRO A 81 -5.24 -11.77 -0.71
C PRO A 81 -4.07 -12.22 -1.58
N ALA A 82 -2.90 -12.41 -0.94
CA ALA A 82 -1.69 -12.86 -1.62
C ALA A 82 -1.80 -14.32 -2.11
N VAL A 83 -2.51 -15.17 -1.37
CA VAL A 83 -2.70 -16.60 -1.70
C VAL A 83 -3.70 -16.73 -2.84
N GLU A 84 -3.24 -17.28 -3.98
CA GLU A 84 -4.07 -17.47 -5.19
C GLU A 84 -5.38 -18.21 -4.90
N ALA A 85 -5.34 -19.30 -4.15
CA ALA A 85 -6.54 -20.07 -3.83
C ALA A 85 -7.61 -19.24 -3.10
N VAL A 86 -7.18 -18.35 -2.19
CA VAL A 86 -8.08 -17.43 -1.48
C VAL A 86 -8.60 -16.36 -2.43
N ARG A 87 -7.72 -15.76 -3.25
CA ARG A 87 -8.09 -14.76 -4.26
C ARG A 87 -9.14 -15.31 -5.23
N GLN A 88 -8.94 -16.50 -5.79
CA GLN A 88 -9.92 -17.14 -6.68
C GLN A 88 -11.26 -17.41 -6.00
N ALA A 89 -11.24 -17.80 -4.71
CA ALA A 89 -12.45 -18.11 -3.97
C ALA A 89 -13.31 -16.87 -3.66
N ILE A 90 -12.69 -15.69 -3.52
CA ILE A 90 -13.42 -14.45 -3.22
C ILE A 90 -13.90 -13.73 -4.49
N LEU A 91 -13.28 -13.93 -5.65
CA LEU A 91 -13.62 -13.22 -6.91
C LEU A 91 -15.14 -13.13 -7.19
N PRO A 92 -15.94 -14.21 -7.04
CA PRO A 92 -17.39 -14.15 -7.30
C PRO A 92 -18.19 -13.31 -6.28
N GLU A 93 -17.63 -13.08 -5.09
CA GLU A 93 -18.26 -12.31 -3.99
C GLU A 93 -17.93 -10.80 -4.09
N LEU A 94 -16.95 -10.43 -4.93
CA LEU A 94 -16.47 -9.06 -5.05
C LEU A 94 -17.39 -8.20 -5.92
N SER A 95 -17.53 -6.93 -5.56
CA SER A 95 -18.11 -5.91 -6.43
C SER A 95 -17.28 -5.73 -7.70
N ALA A 96 -17.87 -5.21 -8.78
CA ALA A 96 -17.15 -4.94 -10.02
C ALA A 96 -15.96 -3.97 -9.82
N THR A 97 -16.02 -3.08 -8.83
CA THR A 97 -14.91 -2.18 -8.48
C THR A 97 -13.79 -2.93 -7.78
N ALA A 98 -14.11 -3.81 -6.82
CA ALA A 98 -13.12 -4.62 -6.13
C ALA A 98 -12.45 -5.64 -7.08
N GLN A 99 -13.19 -6.20 -8.04
CA GLN A 99 -12.61 -7.08 -9.07
C GLN A 99 -11.55 -6.35 -9.90
N ARG A 100 -11.78 -5.08 -10.27
CA ARG A 100 -10.79 -4.25 -10.98
C ARG A 100 -9.52 -3.99 -10.15
N GLU A 101 -9.65 -3.83 -8.83
CA GLU A 101 -8.48 -3.75 -7.96
C GLU A 101 -7.67 -5.04 -8.03
N VAL A 102 -8.33 -6.21 -7.95
CA VAL A 102 -7.67 -7.52 -8.05
C VAL A 102 -6.98 -7.68 -9.40
N GLU A 103 -7.65 -7.35 -10.51
CA GLU A 103 -7.09 -7.39 -11.85
C GLU A 103 -5.85 -6.49 -11.98
N TYR A 104 -5.90 -5.28 -11.43
CA TYR A 104 -4.77 -4.35 -11.44
C TYR A 104 -3.57 -4.91 -10.68
N ILE A 105 -3.78 -5.45 -9.47
CA ILE A 105 -2.70 -6.05 -8.66
C ILE A 105 -2.13 -7.30 -9.34
N SER A 106 -2.97 -8.15 -9.92
CA SER A 106 -2.53 -9.32 -10.69
C SER A 106 -1.68 -8.91 -11.89
N ALA A 107 -2.10 -7.90 -12.65
CA ALA A 107 -1.35 -7.39 -13.79
C ALA A 107 -0.01 -6.76 -13.39
N LEU A 108 0.06 -6.08 -12.23
CA LEU A 108 1.32 -5.58 -11.68
C LEU A 108 2.27 -6.72 -11.29
N GLY A 109 1.75 -7.81 -10.72
CA GLY A 109 2.54 -8.98 -10.32
C GLY A 109 3.25 -9.70 -11.47
N GLU A 110 2.80 -9.50 -12.72
CA GLU A 110 3.44 -10.03 -13.93
C GLU A 110 4.59 -9.15 -14.45
N MET A 111 4.79 -7.97 -13.85
CA MET A 111 5.82 -7.01 -14.27
C MET A 111 7.11 -7.13 -13.45
N GLU A 112 8.17 -6.51 -13.96
CA GLU A 112 9.35 -6.23 -13.15
C GLU A 112 9.04 -5.10 -12.15
N LEU A 113 8.92 -5.47 -10.88
CA LEU A 113 8.63 -4.56 -9.78
C LEU A 113 9.88 -4.34 -8.93
N LYS A 114 9.96 -3.17 -8.30
CA LYS A 114 10.97 -2.93 -7.26
C LYS A 114 10.67 -3.80 -6.06
N GLN A 115 11.73 -4.21 -5.37
CA GLN A 115 11.58 -4.92 -4.10
C GLN A 115 10.97 -3.99 -3.05
N THR A 116 10.04 -4.52 -2.25
CA THR A 116 9.60 -3.87 -1.02
C THR A 116 10.81 -3.57 -0.14
N TRP A 117 10.93 -2.31 0.27
CA TRP A 117 11.96 -1.86 1.19
C TRP A 117 11.32 -1.60 2.55
N ILE A 118 11.84 -2.26 3.59
CA ILE A 118 11.51 -1.95 4.98
C ILE A 118 12.54 -0.96 5.46
N GLY A 119 12.08 0.26 5.78
CA GLY A 119 12.97 1.31 6.23
C GLY A 119 13.61 1.01 7.59
N PRO A 120 14.76 1.64 7.90
CA PRO A 120 15.39 1.54 9.22
C PRO A 120 14.48 2.13 10.32
N ALA A 121 14.88 1.94 11.58
CA ALA A 121 14.26 2.67 12.70
C ALA A 121 14.21 4.18 12.39
N GLY A 122 13.13 4.84 12.81
CA GLY A 122 12.90 6.26 12.55
C GLY A 122 12.48 6.63 11.12
N SER A 123 12.52 5.70 10.16
CA SER A 123 12.15 5.99 8.76
C SER A 123 10.70 6.47 8.57
N THR A 124 9.80 6.13 9.48
CA THR A 124 8.41 6.59 9.46
C THR A 124 8.28 8.10 9.66
N ALA A 125 9.25 8.76 10.29
CA ALA A 125 9.23 10.21 10.46
C ALA A 125 9.27 10.97 9.11
N VAL A 126 9.76 10.32 8.04
CA VAL A 126 9.80 10.91 6.69
C VAL A 126 8.41 11.29 6.18
N GLU A 127 7.35 10.60 6.62
CA GLU A 127 5.96 10.90 6.29
C GLU A 127 5.53 12.30 6.80
N GLU A 128 6.04 12.72 7.96
CA GLU A 128 5.77 14.04 8.55
C GLU A 128 6.78 15.11 8.10
N ILE A 129 8.02 14.71 7.78
CA ILE A 129 9.08 15.59 7.30
C ILE A 129 8.76 16.11 5.90
N THR A 130 8.38 15.21 4.98
CA THR A 130 8.13 15.53 3.57
C THR A 130 7.13 16.68 3.35
N PRO A 131 5.90 16.65 3.89
CA PRO A 131 4.92 17.70 3.62
C PRO A 131 5.34 19.07 4.16
N ARG A 132 6.14 19.15 5.24
CA ARG A 132 6.63 20.44 5.76
C ARG A 132 7.55 21.14 4.77
N HIS A 133 8.52 20.41 4.23
CA HIS A 133 9.45 20.96 3.22
C HIS A 133 8.78 21.15 1.86
N GLN A 134 7.86 20.26 1.47
CA GLN A 134 7.06 20.46 0.26
C GLN A 134 6.25 21.77 0.33
N ASN A 135 5.65 22.08 1.48
CA ASN A 135 4.87 23.29 1.66
C ASN A 135 5.72 24.57 1.53
N THR A 136 6.98 24.58 1.95
CA THR A 136 7.83 25.77 1.78
C THR A 136 8.07 26.09 0.30
N VAL A 137 8.21 25.05 -0.54
CA VAL A 137 8.31 25.20 -2.00
C VAL A 137 6.97 25.66 -2.59
N LEU A 138 5.87 25.00 -2.22
CA LEU A 138 4.54 25.31 -2.76
C LEU A 138 4.07 26.73 -2.41
N PHE A 139 4.47 27.26 -1.24
CA PHE A 139 4.16 28.63 -0.82
C PHE A 139 5.22 29.66 -1.23
N GLY A 140 6.29 29.24 -1.91
CA GLY A 140 7.35 30.13 -2.42
C GLY A 140 8.29 30.68 -1.35
N SER A 141 8.34 30.08 -0.17
CA SER A 141 9.23 30.46 0.93
C SER A 141 10.63 29.86 0.81
N ALA A 142 10.82 28.87 -0.06
CA ALA A 142 12.11 28.26 -0.39
C ALA A 142 12.13 27.79 -1.85
N THR A 143 13.32 27.74 -2.45
CA THR A 143 13.53 27.01 -3.70
C THR A 143 13.43 25.51 -3.49
N ALA A 144 13.19 24.75 -4.56
CA ALA A 144 13.20 23.29 -4.50
C ALA A 144 14.54 22.73 -4.00
N GLN A 145 15.66 23.38 -4.34
CA GLN A 145 16.99 22.97 -3.89
C GLN A 145 17.17 23.15 -2.37
N GLU A 146 16.82 24.33 -1.83
CA GLU A 146 16.92 24.61 -0.39
C GLU A 146 16.03 23.69 0.45
N ALA A 147 14.80 23.44 -0.03
CA ALA A 147 13.88 22.52 0.64
C ALA A 147 14.39 21.07 0.59
N ALA A 148 14.99 20.65 -0.52
CA ALA A 148 15.57 19.31 -0.65
C ALA A 148 16.77 19.10 0.29
N GLU A 149 17.65 20.10 0.41
CA GLU A 149 18.78 20.06 1.35
C GLU A 149 18.30 19.98 2.80
N SER A 150 17.30 20.79 3.15
CA SER A 150 16.71 20.80 4.50
C SER A 150 15.99 19.49 4.83
N TRP A 151 15.20 18.98 3.89
CA TRP A 151 14.53 17.68 3.99
C TRP A 151 15.54 16.56 4.17
N HIS A 152 16.62 16.55 3.40
CA HIS A 152 17.62 15.49 3.44
C HIS A 152 18.33 15.44 4.79
N ALA A 153 18.76 16.60 5.30
CA ALA A 153 19.41 16.70 6.60
C ALA A 153 18.52 16.16 7.73
N GLU A 154 17.23 16.51 7.71
CA GLU A 154 16.26 16.06 8.72
C GLU A 154 15.93 14.57 8.59
N ALA A 155 15.75 14.06 7.37
CA ALA A 155 15.52 12.64 7.12
C ALA A 155 16.70 11.76 7.56
N VAL A 156 17.94 12.21 7.34
CA VAL A 156 19.16 11.52 7.82
C VAL A 156 19.20 11.49 9.34
N ALA A 157 18.89 12.62 10.00
CA ALA A 157 18.87 12.68 11.45
C ALA A 157 17.83 11.70 12.03
N ALA A 158 16.66 11.59 11.40
CA ALA A 158 15.59 10.71 11.88
C ALA A 158 15.95 9.22 11.87
N VAL A 159 16.79 8.77 10.94
CA VAL A 159 17.18 7.35 10.81
C VAL A 159 18.53 7.02 11.44
N ALA A 160 19.16 8.02 12.09
CA ALA A 160 20.45 7.86 12.77
C ALA A 160 20.30 7.47 14.25
N GLU A 161 19.08 7.45 14.79
CA GLU A 161 18.73 6.99 16.15
C GLU A 161 18.51 5.46 16.21
#